data_AF-A0A7S3FTK8-F1
#
_entry.id   AF-A0A7S3FTK8-F1
#
_cell.length_a   1.000
_cell.length_b   1.000
_cell.length_c   1.000
_cell.angle_alpha   90.00
_cell.angle_beta   90.00
_cell.angle_gamma   90.00
#
_symmetry.space_group_name_H-M   'P 1'
#
loop_
_entity.id
_entity.type
_entity.pdbx_description
1 polymer ?
#
loop_
_entity_poly.entity_id
_entity_poly.type
_entity_poly.pdbx_seq_one_letter_code
_entity_poly.pdbx_strand_id
1 'polypeptide(L)'
;MSQKNMKDPNNGQDYDFFGKEVEIGIDEAGRGPVLGPMVYGCAFWPYIDDEHSMKLKKEYGFQDSKKLNETQRDKIFKLIEKNRFKELGYFVTVLSAQELSTKMQADPDKGGSNLNQ
;
A
#
# COMPACT_ATOMS: atom_id res chain seq x y z
N MET A 1 -12.98 27.55 -0.51
CA MET A 1 -11.94 26.67 -1.10
C MET A 1 -12.60 25.35 -1.43
N SER A 2 -12.67 24.96 -2.71
CA SER A 2 -13.20 23.65 -3.09
C SER A 2 -12.26 22.58 -2.55
N GLN A 3 -12.71 21.75 -1.61
CA GLN A 3 -11.98 20.55 -1.24
C GLN A 3 -11.86 19.72 -2.53
N LYS A 4 -10.64 19.48 -3.02
CA LYS A 4 -10.42 18.55 -4.12
C LYS A 4 -10.70 17.16 -3.55
N ASN A 5 -11.74 16.51 -4.05
CA ASN A 5 -11.99 15.11 -3.72
C ASN A 5 -10.73 14.30 -4.05
N MET A 6 -10.25 13.51 -3.10
CA MET A 6 -9.11 12.62 -3.32
C MET A 6 -9.60 11.46 -4.18
N LYS A 7 -9.23 11.53 -5.45
CA LYS A 7 -9.54 10.54 -6.49
C LYS A 7 -8.39 9.55 -6.58
N ASP A 8 -8.69 8.34 -7.03
CA ASP A 8 -7.63 7.40 -7.40
C ASP A 8 -6.74 8.06 -8.47
N PRO A 9 -5.40 8.10 -8.28
CA PRO A 9 -4.49 8.81 -9.15
C PRO A 9 -4.31 8.14 -10.51
N ASN A 10 -4.73 6.87 -10.67
CA ASN A 10 -4.58 6.12 -11.92
C ASN A 10 -5.79 6.31 -12.84
N ASN A 11 -7.00 6.33 -12.28
CA ASN A 11 -8.22 6.35 -13.10
C ASN A 11 -9.21 7.47 -12.73
N GLY A 12 -8.92 8.27 -11.71
CA GLY A 12 -9.76 9.40 -11.29
C GLY A 12 -11.08 9.00 -10.63
N GLN A 13 -11.26 7.73 -10.28
CA GLN A 13 -12.47 7.22 -9.63
C GLN A 13 -12.54 7.68 -8.17
N ASP A 14 -13.74 8.04 -7.73
CA ASP A 14 -14.02 8.40 -6.34
C ASP A 14 -14.20 7.14 -5.47
N TYR A 15 -13.84 7.25 -4.19
CA TYR A 15 -14.10 6.22 -3.19
C TYR A 15 -15.46 6.48 -2.51
N ASP A 16 -16.28 5.44 -2.33
CA ASP A 16 -17.61 5.52 -1.69
C ASP A 16 -17.54 6.01 -0.23
N PHE A 17 -16.35 5.94 0.36
CA PHE A 17 -16.05 6.37 1.72
C PHE A 17 -15.18 7.64 1.78
N PHE A 18 -15.14 8.44 0.70
CA PHE A 18 -14.48 9.73 0.72
C PHE A 18 -15.01 10.64 1.84
N GLY A 19 -14.11 11.33 2.52
CA GLY A 19 -14.45 12.21 3.66
C GLY A 19 -14.75 11.47 4.97
N LYS A 20 -14.64 10.14 5.01
CA LYS A 20 -14.73 9.34 6.25
C LYS A 20 -13.36 9.13 6.87
N GLU A 21 -13.35 8.85 8.17
CA GLU A 21 -12.18 8.35 8.87
C GLU A 21 -11.79 6.97 8.33
N VAL A 22 -10.48 6.69 8.25
CA VAL A 22 -9.94 5.46 7.67
C VAL A 22 -8.86 4.86 8.56
N GLU A 23 -8.76 3.54 8.57
CA GLU A 23 -7.60 2.80 9.07
C GLU A 23 -6.70 2.48 7.87
N ILE A 24 -5.37 2.61 8.05
CA ILE A 24 -4.38 2.35 6.99
C ILE A 24 -3.28 1.41 7.50
N GLY A 25 -2.97 0.41 6.69
CA GLY A 25 -1.79 -0.44 6.85
C GLY A 25 -0.74 -0.09 5.80
N ILE A 26 0.53 0.00 6.22
CA ILE A 26 1.68 0.25 5.35
C ILE A 26 2.67 -0.89 5.56
N ASP A 27 3.20 -1.46 4.49
CA ASP A 27 4.19 -2.54 4.52
C ASP A 27 5.14 -2.44 3.32
N GLU A 28 6.29 -3.10 3.41
CA GLU A 28 7.29 -3.15 2.35
C GLU A 28 7.70 -4.58 1.95
N ALA A 29 8.13 -4.72 0.70
CA ALA A 29 8.76 -5.93 0.18
C ALA A 29 10.04 -5.58 -0.59
N GLY A 30 11.04 -6.47 -0.56
CA GLY A 30 12.27 -6.27 -1.33
C GLY A 30 13.36 -5.44 -0.65
N ARG A 31 13.30 -5.27 0.69
CA ARG A 31 14.33 -4.53 1.45
C ARG A 31 15.71 -5.22 1.52
N GLY A 32 15.74 -6.55 1.55
CA GLY A 32 16.95 -7.35 1.76
C GLY A 32 17.69 -7.84 0.50
N PRO A 33 17.00 -8.18 -0.61
CA PRO A 33 17.66 -8.63 -1.83
C PRO A 33 18.62 -7.58 -2.41
N VAL A 34 19.71 -8.05 -3.02
CA VAL A 34 20.68 -7.21 -3.73
C VAL A 34 20.14 -6.77 -5.11
N LEU A 35 19.27 -7.59 -5.70
CA LEU A 35 18.69 -7.38 -7.01
C LEU A 35 17.19 -7.16 -6.91
N GLY A 36 16.66 -6.34 -7.81
CA GLY A 36 15.24 -6.02 -7.90
C GLY A 36 14.86 -4.73 -7.17
N PRO A 37 13.61 -4.29 -7.32
CA PRO A 37 13.11 -3.09 -6.66
C PRO A 37 12.73 -3.37 -5.20
N MET A 38 12.61 -2.28 -4.44
CA MET A 38 11.91 -2.28 -3.16
C MET A 38 10.52 -1.67 -3.37
N VAL A 39 9.49 -2.32 -2.86
CA VAL A 39 8.10 -1.89 -3.05
C VAL A 39 7.49 -1.56 -1.70
N TYR A 40 6.92 -0.36 -1.60
CA TYR A 40 6.05 0.01 -0.50
C TYR A 40 4.59 -0.12 -0.95
N GLY A 41 3.79 -0.81 -0.16
CA GLY A 41 2.35 -0.91 -0.35
C GLY A 41 1.62 -0.27 0.83
N CYS A 42 0.49 0.36 0.56
CA CYS A 42 -0.47 0.71 1.59
C CYS A 42 -1.86 0.23 1.20
N ALA A 43 -2.65 -0.18 2.18
CA ALA A 43 -4.06 -0.50 2.03
C ALA A 43 -4.85 0.23 3.11
N PHE A 44 -6.01 0.77 2.75
CA PHE A 44 -6.83 1.58 3.65
C PHE A 44 -8.31 1.26 3.48
N TRP A 45 -9.09 1.40 4.55
CA TRP A 45 -10.53 1.14 4.57
C TRP A 45 -11.24 2.09 5.55
N PRO A 46 -12.54 2.35 5.39
CA PRO A 46 -13.27 3.20 6.33
C PRO A 46 -13.24 2.58 7.73
N TYR A 47 -12.82 3.38 8.70
CA TYR A 47 -12.93 3.02 10.10
C TYR A 47 -14.35 3.30 10.56
N ILE A 48 -14.98 2.28 11.16
CA ILE A 48 -16.32 2.37 11.74
C ILE A 48 -16.21 2.06 13.23
N ASP A 49 -15.69 0.87 13.52
CA ASP A 49 -15.34 0.37 14.85
C ASP A 49 -14.36 -0.81 14.71
N ASP A 50 -13.84 -1.29 15.84
CA ASP A 50 -12.88 -2.39 15.86
C ASP A 50 -13.49 -3.72 15.37
N GLU A 51 -14.78 -3.95 15.58
CA GLU A 51 -15.47 -5.18 15.16
C GLU A 51 -15.57 -5.25 13.63
N HIS A 52 -15.90 -4.13 12.99
CA HIS A 52 -15.91 -3.97 11.54
C HIS A 52 -14.52 -4.23 10.94
N SER A 53 -13.47 -3.64 11.53
CA SER A 53 -12.08 -3.89 11.10
C SER A 53 -11.69 -5.37 11.25
N MET A 54 -12.08 -6.03 12.35
CA MET A 54 -11.84 -7.47 12.51
C MET A 54 -12.60 -8.32 11.48
N LYS A 55 -13.86 -7.95 11.19
CA LYS A 55 -14.68 -8.63 10.18
C LYS A 55 -14.06 -8.51 8.79
N LEU A 56 -13.64 -7.32 8.38
CA LEU A 56 -12.94 -7.09 7.11
C LEU A 56 -11.66 -7.93 7.02
N LYS A 57 -10.83 -7.91 8.06
CA LYS A 57 -9.60 -8.74 8.12
C LYS A 57 -9.90 -10.22 7.91
N LYS A 58 -10.99 -10.72 8.50
CA LYS A 58 -11.42 -12.12 8.34
C LYS A 58 -12.00 -12.41 6.95
N GLU A 59 -12.82 -11.53 6.41
CA GLU A 59 -13.48 -11.68 5.11
C GLU A 59 -12.47 -11.71 3.95
N TYR A 60 -11.50 -10.82 3.98
CA TYR A 60 -10.43 -10.78 2.98
C TYR A 60 -9.35 -11.83 3.22
N GLY A 61 -9.36 -12.50 4.37
CA GLY A 61 -8.35 -13.49 4.74
C GLY A 61 -6.97 -12.86 4.92
N PHE A 62 -6.91 -11.62 5.40
CA PHE A 62 -5.63 -10.96 5.72
C PHE A 62 -4.94 -11.76 6.84
N GLN A 63 -3.80 -12.35 6.50
CA GLN A 63 -2.95 -13.12 7.40
C GLN A 63 -1.52 -12.59 7.30
N ASP A 64 -0.68 -12.94 8.28
CA ASP A 64 0.77 -12.72 8.18
C ASP A 64 1.27 -13.23 6.81
N SER A 65 1.93 -12.36 6.06
CA SER A 65 2.35 -12.61 4.68
C SER A 65 3.21 -13.87 4.58
N LYS A 66 3.88 -14.29 5.66
CA LYS A 66 4.71 -15.50 5.72
C LYS A 66 3.92 -16.81 5.67
N LYS A 67 2.59 -16.79 5.81
CA LYS A 67 1.72 -17.98 5.74
C LYS A 67 0.99 -18.14 4.41
N LEU A 68 1.08 -17.15 3.52
CA LEU A 68 0.38 -17.14 2.23
C LEU A 68 1.34 -17.50 1.09
N ASN A 69 0.99 -18.53 0.33
CA ASN A 69 1.66 -18.84 -0.94
C ASN A 69 1.25 -17.85 -2.05
N GLU A 70 1.98 -17.86 -3.17
CA GLU A 70 1.76 -16.97 -4.32
C GLU A 70 0.30 -17.00 -4.82
N THR A 71 -0.24 -18.20 -5.06
CA THR A 71 -1.63 -18.38 -5.50
C THR A 71 -2.66 -17.80 -4.53
N GLN A 72 -2.42 -17.89 -3.22
CA GLN A 72 -3.29 -17.29 -2.21
C GLN A 72 -3.21 -15.76 -2.24
N ARG A 73 -2.01 -15.20 -2.36
CA ARG A 73 -1.79 -13.75 -2.48
C ARG A 73 -2.52 -13.19 -3.71
N ASP A 74 -2.43 -13.86 -4.85
CA ASP A 74 -3.13 -13.45 -6.07
C ASP A 74 -4.65 -13.46 -5.92
N LYS A 75 -5.20 -14.46 -5.22
CA LYS A 75 -6.64 -14.54 -4.94
C LYS A 75 -7.10 -13.38 -4.06
N ILE A 76 -6.34 -13.09 -3.00
CA ILE A 76 -6.62 -11.97 -2.10
C ILE A 76 -6.52 -10.65 -2.86
N PHE A 77 -5.47 -10.47 -3.68
CA PHE A 77 -5.31 -9.24 -4.45
C PHE A 77 -6.45 -9.03 -5.47
N LYS A 78 -6.93 -10.08 -6.13
CA LYS A 78 -8.12 -9.99 -7.00
C LYS A 78 -9.38 -9.57 -6.23
N LEU A 79 -9.52 -10.00 -4.98
CA LEU A 79 -10.62 -9.60 -4.11
C LEU A 79 -10.51 -8.12 -3.70
N ILE A 80 -9.31 -7.67 -3.34
CA ILE A 80 -8.98 -6.26 -3.07
C ILE A 80 -9.35 -5.40 -4.29
N GLU A 81 -8.89 -5.76 -5.49
CA GLU A 81 -9.18 -5.05 -6.74
C GLU A 81 -10.68 -4.94 -7.02
N LYS A 82 -11.42 -6.03 -6.81
CA LYS A 82 -12.87 -6.05 -7.00
C LYS A 82 -13.61 -5.05 -6.10
N ASN A 83 -13.07 -4.76 -4.92
CA ASN A 83 -13.70 -3.92 -3.90
C ASN A 83 -12.99 -2.57 -3.66
N ARG A 84 -12.00 -2.23 -4.50
CA ARG A 84 -11.06 -1.09 -4.40
C ARG A 84 -11.66 0.31 -4.25
N PHE A 85 -12.96 0.49 -4.47
CA PHE A 85 -13.61 1.80 -4.34
C PHE A 85 -14.75 1.81 -3.33
N LYS A 86 -15.14 0.63 -2.84
CA LYS A 86 -16.34 0.44 -2.02
C LYS A 86 -16.01 0.15 -0.57
N GLU A 87 -15.07 -0.77 -0.35
CA GLU A 87 -14.77 -1.31 0.98
C GLU A 87 -13.34 -1.01 1.43
N LEU A 88 -12.41 -0.86 0.48
CA LEU A 88 -11.02 -0.53 0.76
C LEU A 88 -10.40 0.14 -0.46
N GLY A 89 -9.21 0.69 -0.32
CA GLY A 89 -8.33 1.10 -1.41
C GLY A 89 -6.89 0.69 -1.12
N TYR A 90 -6.00 0.83 -2.11
CA TYR A 90 -4.58 0.62 -1.92
C TYR A 90 -3.75 1.49 -2.88
N PHE A 91 -2.50 1.75 -2.49
CA PHE A 91 -1.48 2.35 -3.36
C PHE A 91 -0.17 1.58 -3.24
N VAL A 92 0.63 1.63 -4.29
CA VAL A 92 1.98 1.08 -4.32
C VAL A 92 2.96 2.12 -4.80
N THR A 93 4.15 2.13 -4.20
CA THR A 93 5.30 2.90 -4.67
C THR A 93 6.44 1.93 -4.91
N VAL A 94 6.98 1.92 -6.13
CA VAL A 94 8.09 1.06 -6.52
C VAL A 94 9.34 1.91 -6.57
N LEU A 95 10.33 1.58 -5.73
CA LEU A 95 11.66 2.16 -5.75
C LEU A 95 12.58 1.25 -6.55
N SER A 96 13.03 1.71 -7.71
CA SER A 96 13.94 0.93 -8.56
C SER A 96 15.30 0.76 -7.88
N ALA A 97 16.00 -0.34 -8.23
CA ALA A 97 17.37 -0.57 -7.75
C ALA A 97 18.32 0.60 -8.13
N GLN A 98 18.07 1.24 -9.27
CA GLN A 98 18.83 2.41 -9.71
C GLN A 98 18.58 3.63 -8.82
N GLU A 99 17.32 3.93 -8.48
CA GLU A 99 17.00 5.03 -7.57
C GLU A 99 17.61 4.80 -6.18
N LEU A 100 17.49 3.58 -5.64
CA LEU A 100 18.09 3.20 -4.37
C LEU A 100 19.62 3.37 -4.40
N SER A 101 20.28 2.85 -5.43
CA SER A 101 21.74 2.98 -5.59
C SER A 101 22.16 4.43 -5.72
N THR A 102 21.43 5.23 -6.49
CA THR A 102 21.72 6.65 -6.70
C THR A 102 21.65 7.43 -5.40
N LYS A 103 20.58 7.24 -4.61
CA LYS A 103 20.41 7.92 -3.32
C LYS A 103 21.42 7.45 -2.27
N MET A 104 21.68 6.15 -2.19
CA MET A 104 22.54 5.60 -1.14
C MET A 104 24.03 5.81 -1.37
N GLN A 105 24.45 6.06 -2.62
CA GLN A 105 25.85 6.33 -2.99
C GLN A 105 26.13 7.83 -3.21
N ALA A 106 25.11 8.68 -3.17
CA ALA A 106 25.30 10.12 -3.26
C ALA A 106 25.94 10.68 -1.98
N ASP A 107 26.65 11.79 -2.14
CA ASP A 107 27.15 12.59 -1.02
C ASP A 107 25.97 13.05 -0.12
N PRO A 108 26.02 12.86 1.21
CA PRO A 108 24.97 13.29 2.12
C PRO A 108 24.58 14.77 1.95
N ASP A 109 25.55 15.64 1.67
CA ASP A 109 25.31 17.08 1.48
C ASP A 109 24.62 17.39 0.13
N LYS A 110 24.53 16.41 -0.76
CA LYS A 110 23.89 16.49 -2.08
C LYS A 110 22.63 15.63 -2.18
N GLY A 111 22.05 15.27 -1.04
CA GLY A 111 20.81 14.50 -0.95
C GLY A 111 21.01 12.99 -0.86
N GLY A 112 22.24 12.54 -0.53
CA GLY A 112 22.48 11.15 -0.18
C GLY A 112 21.79 10.76 1.13
N SER A 113 21.19 9.58 1.17
CA SER A 113 20.48 9.08 2.35
C SER A 113 20.69 7.59 2.55
N ASN A 114 20.59 7.12 3.80
CA ASN A 114 20.56 5.68 4.06
C ASN A 114 19.17 5.11 3.76
N LEU A 115 19.05 3.78 3.70
CA LEU A 115 17.81 3.11 3.29
C LEU A 115 16.58 3.44 4.16
N ASN A 116 16.76 3.95 5.39
CA ASN A 116 15.66 4.31 6.28
C ASN A 116 15.18 5.76 6.11
N GLN A 117 15.82 6.54 5.22
CA GLN A 117 15.61 7.98 5.03
C GLN A 117 15.19 8.27 3.60
#